data_AF-A0A832FKG9-F1
#
_entry.id   AF-A0A832FKG9-F1
#
_cell.length_a   1.000
_cell.length_b   1.000
_cell.length_c   1.000
_cell.angle_alpha   90.00
_cell.angle_beta   90.00
_cell.angle_gamma   90.00
#
_symmetry.space_group_name_H-M   'P 1'
#
loop_
_entity.id
_entity.type
_entity.pdbx_description
1 polymer ?
#
loop_
_entity_poly.entity_id
_entity_poly.type
_entity_poly.pdbx_seq_one_letter_code
_entity_poly.pdbx_strand_id
1 'polypeptide(L)'
;MALRPVLRWLALAVAALALVQAGTAGRRAWGDETSAATDAVAAAPESARRFETEIAPLLARRCLECHDAAAKQGGLDLSQRDAVLAGGESGPAVVPGRPEESLLWQYVSSDQMPKDRPPLSGEEKRSLAAWIAEGAPWTLEVLDAGMASGRWRGGDPWVRRLTVAEYIETVRSATGVEIERDARRLLPRDVRADGFTNTAYSLGVDLGHVEAYAKLARLIAGRMDVLAFAAEHAVDEPLRQKLSGTAAPRLDDEELRRCLLGMASWLWRGPLDDQELAGLFRVALAVRDEGGDTAEVLRFALEAMLQAPRFVYRMEGDQAEGGGRSVPGHVLAS
;
A
#
# COMPACT_ATOMS: atom_id res chain seq x y z
N MET A 1 18.79 -25.31 49.83
CA MET A 1 18.21 -24.40 50.84
C MET A 1 19.12 -23.17 50.91
N ALA A 2 18.69 -21.92 50.73
CA ALA A 2 17.42 -21.37 50.24
C ALA A 2 17.65 -19.87 49.87
N LEU A 3 16.56 -19.16 49.51
CA LEU A 3 16.38 -17.70 49.59
C LEU A 3 16.96 -16.79 48.46
N ARG A 4 16.01 -16.16 47.74
CA ARG A 4 16.14 -14.81 47.16
C ARG A 4 16.44 -13.77 48.27
N PRO A 5 17.12 -12.66 47.96
CA PRO A 5 16.50 -11.33 48.20
C PRO A 5 16.69 -10.35 47.00
N VAL A 6 15.68 -9.59 46.56
CA VAL A 6 15.10 -8.33 47.11
C VAL A 6 15.97 -7.10 46.79
N LEU A 7 15.59 -6.20 45.88
CA LEU A 7 14.61 -5.07 45.98
C LEU A 7 15.06 -3.90 46.89
N ARG A 8 14.69 -2.66 46.50
CA ARG A 8 14.96 -1.35 47.16
C ARG A 8 16.39 -0.83 46.85
N TRP A 9 16.63 0.45 46.56
CA TRP A 9 15.95 1.72 46.89
C TRP A 9 15.78 2.59 45.60
N LEU A 10 14.70 3.37 45.33
CA LEU A 10 14.18 4.59 46.00
C LEU A 10 15.25 5.69 46.16
N ALA A 11 15.07 7.01 45.97
CA ALA A 11 13.92 7.93 45.78
C ALA A 11 14.46 9.34 45.33
N LEU A 12 13.73 10.36 44.84
CA LEU A 12 12.32 10.56 44.44
C LEU A 12 12.14 11.81 43.50
N ALA A 13 11.09 11.76 42.68
CA ALA A 13 10.24 12.80 42.06
C ALA A 13 10.36 14.33 42.33
N VAL A 14 9.93 15.12 41.34
CA VAL A 14 9.01 16.28 41.52
C VAL A 14 7.94 16.24 40.40
N ALA A 15 6.68 16.52 40.76
CA ALA A 15 5.57 16.73 39.83
C ALA A 15 4.97 18.12 40.04
N ALA A 16 4.34 18.70 39.02
CA ALA A 16 3.48 19.88 39.16
C ALA A 16 2.32 19.82 38.16
N LEU A 17 1.10 19.86 38.69
CA LEU A 17 -0.17 19.94 37.98
C LEU A 17 -0.95 21.09 38.63
N ALA A 18 -1.59 22.00 37.88
CA ALA A 18 -2.89 22.61 38.21
C ALA A 18 -3.28 23.82 37.33
N LEU A 19 -4.52 23.76 36.81
CA LEU A 19 -5.56 24.80 36.68
C LEU A 19 -5.22 26.27 36.35
N VAL A 20 -6.04 26.85 35.45
CA VAL A 20 -7.09 27.83 35.81
C VAL A 20 -8.19 27.86 34.73
N GLN A 21 -9.42 28.21 35.12
CA GLN A 21 -10.63 28.17 34.28
C GLN A 21 -11.03 29.53 33.68
N ALA A 22 -11.96 29.46 32.73
CA ALA A 22 -13.08 30.40 32.49
C ALA A 22 -12.79 31.78 31.86
N GLY A 23 -13.35 31.96 30.66
CA GLY A 23 -13.78 33.25 30.11
C GLY A 23 -15.08 33.03 29.33
N THR A 24 -16.18 33.60 29.79
CA THR A 24 -17.52 33.43 29.20
C THR A 24 -18.07 34.73 28.57
N ALA A 25 -19.12 34.56 27.78
CA ALA A 25 -20.05 35.58 27.27
C ALA A 25 -19.59 36.47 26.10
N GLY A 26 -20.43 36.52 25.06
CA GLY A 26 -20.20 37.37 23.87
C GLY A 26 -21.18 37.17 22.71
N ARG A 27 -22.46 36.85 22.96
CA ARG A 27 -23.46 36.71 21.88
C ARG A 27 -23.61 38.00 21.08
N ARG A 28 -23.63 37.89 19.74
CA ARG A 28 -24.61 38.61 18.90
C ARG A 28 -25.16 37.66 17.85
N ALA A 29 -26.47 37.46 17.89
CA ALA A 29 -27.21 36.87 16.80
C ALA A 29 -27.43 37.92 15.72
N TRP A 30 -27.45 37.48 14.46
CA TRP A 30 -28.14 38.16 13.39
C TRP A 30 -29.10 37.12 12.80
N GLY A 31 -30.41 37.35 12.93
CA GLY A 31 -31.42 36.56 12.22
C GLY A 31 -31.23 36.74 10.71
N ASP A 32 -31.33 35.65 9.95
CA ASP A 32 -32.58 35.15 9.37
C ASP A 32 -32.91 35.85 8.05
N GLU A 33 -32.89 35.03 6.99
CA GLU A 33 -33.82 34.98 5.84
C GLU A 33 -33.11 34.67 4.50
N THR A 34 -32.79 33.39 4.30
CA THR A 34 -33.00 32.74 2.98
C THR A 34 -33.15 31.23 3.14
N SER A 35 -34.34 30.81 3.60
CA SER A 35 -34.75 29.41 3.54
C SER A 35 -35.32 29.10 2.16
N ALA A 36 -34.74 28.11 1.46
CA ALA A 36 -35.41 27.19 0.51
C ALA A 36 -34.41 26.42 -0.40
N ALA A 37 -33.44 25.66 0.14
CA ALA A 37 -32.59 24.75 -0.66
C ALA A 37 -31.89 23.59 0.10
N THR A 38 -32.35 23.20 1.30
CA THR A 38 -31.54 22.36 2.21
C THR A 38 -32.30 21.19 2.87
N ASP A 39 -33.01 20.38 2.06
CA ASP A 39 -33.65 19.13 2.51
C ASP A 39 -33.24 17.89 1.66
N ALA A 40 -32.07 17.94 0.98
CA ALA A 40 -31.62 16.86 0.09
C ALA A 40 -30.16 16.39 0.31
N VAL A 41 -29.47 16.85 1.37
CA VAL A 41 -28.04 16.54 1.60
C VAL A 41 -27.76 16.17 3.07
N ALA A 42 -28.41 15.12 3.57
CA ALA A 42 -28.18 14.63 4.95
C ALA A 42 -28.21 13.09 5.15
N ALA A 43 -28.61 12.29 4.15
CA ALA A 43 -28.68 10.83 4.27
C ALA A 43 -27.42 10.08 3.75
N ALA A 44 -26.60 10.74 2.93
CA ALA A 44 -25.43 10.12 2.30
C ALA A 44 -24.25 9.69 3.19
N PRO A 45 -23.97 10.26 4.39
CA PRO A 45 -22.74 9.95 5.12
C PRO A 45 -22.80 8.69 6.00
N GLU A 46 -23.99 8.24 6.43
CA GLU A 46 -24.12 7.06 7.31
C GLU A 46 -24.12 5.76 6.50
N SER A 47 -24.94 5.68 5.45
CA SER A 47 -25.07 4.47 4.62
C SER A 47 -23.77 4.12 3.89
N ALA A 48 -23.04 5.15 3.42
CA ALA A 48 -21.71 5.01 2.84
C ALA A 48 -20.71 4.39 3.84
N ARG A 49 -20.67 4.90 5.09
CA ARG A 49 -19.84 4.30 6.15
C ARG A 49 -20.23 2.86 6.41
N ARG A 50 -21.54 2.55 6.49
CA ARG A 50 -22.02 1.18 6.73
C ARG A 50 -21.57 0.22 5.64
N PHE A 51 -21.55 0.66 4.38
CA PHE A 51 -20.99 -0.13 3.29
C PHE A 51 -19.52 -0.48 3.56
N GLU A 52 -18.68 0.49 3.87
CA GLU A 52 -17.23 0.30 4.10
C GLU A 52 -16.91 -0.51 5.37
N THR A 53 -17.61 -0.24 6.48
CA THR A 53 -17.27 -0.85 7.78
C THR A 53 -17.94 -2.18 8.04
N GLU A 54 -19.10 -2.44 7.43
CA GLU A 54 -19.91 -3.63 7.69
C GLU A 54 -20.12 -4.50 6.45
N ILE A 55 -20.60 -3.93 5.34
CA ILE A 55 -21.04 -4.70 4.17
C ILE A 55 -19.89 -5.21 3.31
N ALA A 56 -18.96 -4.35 2.91
CA ALA A 56 -17.79 -4.74 2.11
C ALA A 56 -16.95 -5.82 2.83
N PRO A 57 -16.65 -5.72 4.15
CA PRO A 57 -16.00 -6.79 4.88
C PRO A 57 -16.86 -8.05 5.05
N LEU A 58 -18.19 -7.91 5.11
CA LEU A 58 -19.12 -9.05 5.16
C LEU A 58 -19.11 -9.85 3.85
N LEU A 59 -19.29 -9.16 2.71
CA LEU A 59 -19.24 -9.77 1.38
C LEU A 59 -17.88 -10.44 1.13
N ALA A 60 -16.77 -9.75 1.46
CA ALA A 60 -15.43 -10.31 1.37
C ALA A 60 -15.25 -11.60 2.20
N ARG A 61 -15.70 -11.61 3.46
CA ARG A 61 -15.57 -12.79 4.36
C ARG A 61 -16.48 -13.95 4.00
N ARG A 62 -17.68 -13.68 3.49
CA ARG A 62 -18.76 -14.68 3.43
C ARG A 62 -19.12 -15.12 2.02
N CYS A 63 -18.80 -14.32 1.00
CA CYS A 63 -19.38 -14.47 -0.34
C CYS A 63 -18.32 -14.60 -1.45
N LEU A 64 -17.25 -13.79 -1.42
CA LEU A 64 -16.31 -13.69 -2.55
C LEU A 64 -15.51 -14.96 -2.83
N GLU A 65 -15.37 -15.89 -1.89
CA GLU A 65 -14.70 -17.18 -2.15
C GLU A 65 -15.41 -18.04 -3.22
N CYS A 66 -16.72 -17.84 -3.43
CA CYS A 66 -17.50 -18.52 -4.46
C CYS A 66 -18.08 -17.55 -5.51
N HIS A 67 -18.25 -16.27 -5.16
CA HIS A 67 -18.94 -15.26 -5.95
C HIS A 67 -18.05 -14.03 -6.19
N ASP A 68 -16.84 -14.23 -6.69
CA ASP A 68 -15.97 -13.19 -7.24
C ASP A 68 -15.90 -13.28 -8.78
N ALA A 69 -15.02 -12.47 -9.37
CA ALA A 69 -14.78 -12.43 -10.81
C ALA A 69 -14.16 -13.71 -11.41
N ALA A 70 -13.62 -14.62 -10.59
CA ALA A 70 -12.90 -15.81 -11.05
C ALA A 70 -13.72 -17.10 -10.87
N ALA A 71 -14.35 -17.29 -9.71
CA ALA A 71 -15.16 -18.45 -9.37
C ALA A 71 -16.59 -18.37 -9.94
N LYS A 72 -17.20 -17.18 -9.95
CA LYS A 72 -18.53 -16.87 -10.53
C LYS A 72 -19.60 -17.95 -10.35
N GLN A 73 -19.73 -18.52 -9.15
CA GLN A 73 -20.71 -19.59 -8.91
C GLN A 73 -22.14 -19.06 -9.15
N GLY A 74 -22.93 -19.77 -9.98
CA GLY A 74 -24.26 -19.30 -10.43
C GLY A 74 -24.22 -18.08 -11.34
N GLY A 75 -23.08 -17.85 -12.02
CA GLY A 75 -22.83 -16.67 -12.85
C GLY A 75 -22.66 -15.36 -12.07
N LEU A 76 -22.70 -15.41 -10.74
CA LEU A 76 -22.75 -14.24 -9.87
C LEU A 76 -21.36 -13.79 -9.43
N ASP A 77 -21.11 -12.50 -9.58
CA ASP A 77 -19.91 -11.80 -9.11
C ASP A 77 -20.34 -10.66 -8.18
N LEU A 78 -19.95 -10.76 -6.91
CA LEU A 78 -20.24 -9.79 -5.85
C LEU A 78 -19.04 -8.86 -5.56
N SER A 79 -17.98 -8.92 -6.36
CA SER A 79 -16.80 -8.07 -6.18
C SER A 79 -17.00 -6.65 -6.68
N GLN A 80 -17.91 -6.42 -7.63
CA GLN A 80 -18.10 -5.12 -8.28
C GLN A 80 -19.57 -4.70 -8.29
N ARG A 81 -19.82 -3.39 -8.09
CA ARG A 81 -21.15 -2.79 -8.06
C ARG A 81 -22.02 -3.19 -9.24
N ASP A 82 -21.50 -2.98 -10.46
CA ASP A 82 -22.30 -3.17 -11.67
C ASP A 82 -22.53 -4.66 -11.97
N ALA A 83 -21.64 -5.55 -11.51
CA ALA A 83 -21.84 -6.99 -11.55
C ALA A 83 -22.92 -7.46 -10.55
N VAL A 84 -22.97 -6.88 -9.34
CA VAL A 84 -24.02 -7.13 -8.35
C VAL A 84 -25.40 -6.69 -8.87
N LEU A 85 -25.45 -5.54 -9.55
CA LEU A 85 -26.69 -4.99 -10.13
C LEU A 85 -27.15 -5.75 -11.39
N ALA A 86 -26.21 -6.23 -12.22
CA ALA A 86 -26.52 -7.15 -13.32
C ALA A 86 -27.00 -8.51 -12.79
N GLY A 87 -26.38 -9.00 -11.72
CA GLY A 87 -26.68 -10.26 -11.07
C GLY A 87 -26.10 -11.49 -11.77
N GLY A 88 -26.58 -12.66 -11.36
CA GLY A 88 -26.19 -13.96 -11.92
C GLY A 88 -27.24 -14.56 -12.84
N GLU A 89 -27.18 -15.87 -13.05
CA GLU A 89 -28.12 -16.61 -13.92
C GLU A 89 -29.60 -16.49 -13.48
N SER A 90 -29.83 -16.23 -12.19
CA SER A 90 -31.17 -16.02 -11.60
C SER A 90 -31.70 -14.58 -11.70
N GLY A 91 -30.91 -13.63 -12.20
CA GLY A 91 -31.23 -12.19 -12.23
C GLY A 91 -30.47 -11.34 -11.19
N PRO A 92 -30.87 -10.05 -11.02
CA PRO A 92 -30.17 -9.07 -10.18
C PRO A 92 -29.95 -9.54 -8.74
N ALA A 93 -28.73 -9.42 -8.23
CA ALA A 93 -28.44 -9.81 -6.85
C ALA A 93 -28.94 -8.77 -5.85
N VAL A 94 -28.82 -7.48 -6.19
CA VAL A 94 -29.36 -6.36 -5.39
C VAL A 94 -30.21 -5.45 -6.26
N VAL A 95 -31.40 -5.12 -5.74
CA VAL A 95 -32.29 -4.09 -6.25
C VAL A 95 -32.27 -2.91 -5.27
N PRO A 96 -31.60 -1.80 -5.60
CA PRO A 96 -31.48 -0.63 -4.73
C PRO A 96 -32.82 -0.15 -4.16
N GLY A 97 -32.88 0.00 -2.83
CA GLY A 97 -34.07 0.42 -2.10
C GLY A 97 -35.09 -0.69 -1.84
N ARG A 98 -34.86 -1.92 -2.33
CA ARG A 98 -35.85 -3.01 -2.28
C ARG A 98 -35.23 -4.34 -1.82
N PRO A 99 -35.07 -4.54 -0.50
CA PRO A 99 -34.54 -5.80 0.05
C PRO A 99 -35.33 -7.03 -0.42
N GLU A 100 -36.66 -6.97 -0.38
CA GLU A 100 -37.51 -8.11 -0.74
C GLU A 100 -37.48 -8.49 -2.24
N GLU A 101 -37.06 -7.57 -3.11
CA GLU A 101 -36.82 -7.83 -4.54
C GLU A 101 -35.37 -8.25 -4.84
N SER A 102 -34.48 -8.20 -3.83
CA SER A 102 -33.04 -8.50 -3.97
C SER A 102 -32.74 -9.97 -3.68
N LEU A 103 -32.30 -10.73 -4.68
CA LEU A 103 -31.99 -12.16 -4.52
C LEU A 103 -30.94 -12.42 -3.41
N LEU A 104 -29.93 -11.55 -3.28
CA LEU A 104 -28.93 -11.62 -2.21
C LEU A 104 -29.58 -11.63 -0.83
N TRP A 105 -30.59 -10.80 -0.61
CA TRP A 105 -31.33 -10.77 0.65
C TRP A 105 -32.24 -11.99 0.82
N GLN A 106 -32.91 -12.45 -0.24
CA GLN A 106 -33.77 -13.64 -0.17
C GLN A 106 -32.98 -14.90 0.23
N TYR A 107 -31.80 -15.13 -0.35
CA TYR A 107 -30.95 -16.28 0.00
C TYR A 107 -30.30 -16.15 1.40
N VAL A 108 -29.94 -14.94 1.83
CA VAL A 108 -29.35 -14.69 3.17
C VAL A 108 -30.40 -14.75 4.29
N SER A 109 -31.58 -14.15 4.09
CA SER A 109 -32.65 -14.13 5.09
C SER A 109 -33.18 -15.53 5.38
N SER A 110 -33.31 -16.38 4.36
CA SER A 110 -33.72 -17.79 4.44
C SER A 110 -32.62 -18.79 4.81
N ASP A 111 -31.42 -18.32 5.20
CA ASP A 111 -30.28 -19.14 5.62
C ASP A 111 -29.77 -20.16 4.58
N GLN A 112 -30.11 -19.96 3.30
CA GLN A 112 -29.59 -20.75 2.17
C GLN A 112 -28.17 -20.33 1.77
N MET A 113 -27.75 -19.11 2.11
CA MET A 113 -26.39 -18.61 1.93
C MET A 113 -25.81 -18.03 3.24
N PRO A 114 -24.52 -18.29 3.54
CA PRO A 114 -23.53 -18.94 2.67
C PRO A 114 -23.64 -20.46 2.74
N LYS A 115 -23.61 -21.12 1.57
CA LYS A 115 -23.78 -22.58 1.47
C LYS A 115 -22.67 -23.33 2.22
N ASP A 116 -23.04 -24.41 2.89
CA ASP A 116 -22.15 -25.32 3.63
C ASP A 116 -21.31 -24.60 4.73
N ARG A 117 -21.80 -23.46 5.23
CA ARG A 117 -21.18 -22.64 6.29
C ARG A 117 -22.21 -22.20 7.33
N PRO A 118 -21.79 -21.75 8.53
CA PRO A 118 -22.69 -21.12 9.48
C PRO A 118 -23.39 -19.91 8.85
N PRO A 119 -24.71 -19.74 9.02
CA PRO A 119 -25.43 -18.61 8.46
C PRO A 119 -24.99 -17.27 9.06
N LEU A 120 -25.38 -16.17 8.41
CA LEU A 120 -25.11 -14.82 8.92
C LEU A 120 -25.82 -14.60 10.26
N SER A 121 -25.13 -13.95 11.18
CA SER A 121 -25.71 -13.49 12.44
C SER A 121 -26.87 -12.53 12.20
N GLY A 122 -27.79 -12.44 13.16
CA GLY A 122 -28.91 -11.50 13.07
C GLY A 122 -28.48 -10.04 12.92
N GLU A 123 -27.26 -9.69 13.31
CA GLU A 123 -26.66 -8.36 13.11
C GLU A 123 -26.18 -8.17 11.67
N GLU A 124 -25.34 -9.09 11.14
CA GLU A 124 -24.91 -9.09 9.74
C GLU A 124 -26.12 -9.06 8.77
N LYS A 125 -27.19 -9.82 9.07
CA LYS A 125 -28.45 -9.78 8.31
C LYS A 125 -29.14 -8.41 8.36
N ARG A 126 -29.25 -7.78 9.54
CA ARG A 126 -29.90 -6.46 9.68
C ARG A 126 -29.13 -5.38 8.92
N SER A 127 -27.79 -5.37 9.04
CA SER A 127 -26.94 -4.41 8.31
C SER A 127 -27.09 -4.56 6.80
N LEU A 128 -27.09 -5.80 6.29
CA LEU A 128 -27.29 -6.08 4.86
C LEU A 128 -28.67 -5.60 4.36
N ALA A 129 -29.74 -5.90 5.09
CA ALA A 129 -31.09 -5.44 4.73
C ALA A 129 -31.22 -3.91 4.77
N ALA A 130 -30.67 -3.26 5.79
CA ALA A 130 -30.69 -1.80 5.93
C ALA A 130 -29.91 -1.11 4.82
N TRP A 131 -28.72 -1.61 4.48
CA TRP A 131 -27.92 -1.11 3.36
C TRP A 131 -28.65 -1.21 2.01
N ILE A 132 -29.31 -2.34 1.73
CA ILE A 132 -30.12 -2.47 0.51
C ILE A 132 -31.29 -1.48 0.53
N ALA A 133 -32.00 -1.35 1.66
CA ALA A 133 -33.14 -0.44 1.82
C ALA A 133 -32.76 1.05 1.63
N GLU A 134 -31.53 1.43 1.98
CA GLU A 134 -30.99 2.78 1.80
C GLU A 134 -30.47 3.07 0.38
N GLY A 135 -30.73 2.16 -0.58
CA GLY A 135 -30.33 2.34 -1.97
C GLY A 135 -29.01 1.65 -2.36
N ALA A 136 -28.50 0.76 -1.50
CA ALA A 136 -27.25 0.02 -1.72
C ALA A 136 -26.06 0.91 -2.17
N PRO A 137 -25.76 2.03 -1.47
CA PRO A 137 -24.65 2.89 -1.85
C PRO A 137 -23.34 2.11 -1.73
N TRP A 138 -22.52 2.20 -2.77
CA TRP A 138 -21.35 1.35 -2.98
C TRP A 138 -20.17 2.28 -3.26
N THR A 139 -19.19 2.33 -2.35
CA THR A 139 -18.14 3.37 -2.34
C THR A 139 -16.74 2.86 -2.71
N LEU A 140 -16.60 1.55 -2.95
CA LEU A 140 -15.34 0.90 -3.35
C LEU A 140 -15.50 0.35 -4.78
N GLU A 141 -14.56 0.61 -5.71
CA GLU A 141 -14.72 0.12 -7.09
C GLU A 141 -14.76 -1.43 -7.16
N VAL A 142 -13.91 -2.09 -6.37
CA VAL A 142 -13.78 -3.55 -6.30
C VAL A 142 -13.61 -4.02 -4.84
N LEU A 143 -14.26 -5.13 -4.49
CA LEU A 143 -14.07 -5.87 -3.24
C LEU A 143 -13.21 -7.12 -3.49
N ASP A 144 -12.20 -7.36 -2.64
CA ASP A 144 -11.35 -8.56 -2.68
C ASP A 144 -11.61 -9.43 -1.43
N ALA A 145 -11.62 -10.75 -1.60
CA ALA A 145 -11.61 -11.73 -0.52
C ALA A 145 -10.41 -11.50 0.44
N GLY A 146 -9.31 -10.92 -0.01
CA GLY A 146 -8.18 -10.50 0.85
C GLY A 146 -8.59 -9.56 2.00
N MET A 147 -9.63 -8.74 1.82
CA MET A 147 -10.16 -7.85 2.88
C MET A 147 -10.78 -8.62 4.06
N ALA A 148 -11.17 -9.89 3.83
CA ALA A 148 -11.74 -10.77 4.84
C ALA A 148 -10.79 -11.07 6.01
N SER A 149 -9.48 -11.05 5.74
CA SER A 149 -8.43 -11.65 6.57
C SER A 149 -8.15 -10.96 7.91
N GLY A 150 -8.89 -9.89 8.25
CA GLY A 150 -8.68 -9.12 9.48
C GLY A 150 -7.41 -8.27 9.49
N ARG A 151 -6.68 -8.19 8.36
CA ARG A 151 -5.60 -7.21 8.15
C ARG A 151 -6.08 -5.77 8.02
N TRP A 152 -7.37 -5.54 7.77
CA TRP A 152 -7.93 -4.19 7.74
C TRP A 152 -8.08 -3.59 9.13
N ARG A 153 -7.11 -2.74 9.51
CA ARG A 153 -7.32 -1.59 10.39
C ARG A 153 -6.95 -0.34 9.60
N GLY A 154 -7.78 0.70 9.66
CA GLY A 154 -7.44 1.99 9.05
C GLY A 154 -6.10 2.50 9.60
N GLY A 155 -5.15 2.76 8.71
CA GLY A 155 -3.77 3.13 9.04
C GLY A 155 -2.68 2.28 8.39
N ASP A 156 -3.00 1.11 7.81
CA ASP A 156 -2.01 0.34 7.04
C ASP A 156 -1.64 1.07 5.73
N PRO A 157 -0.34 1.29 5.45
CA PRO A 157 0.09 2.05 4.28
C PRO A 157 -0.17 1.29 2.97
N TRP A 158 -0.85 1.94 2.04
CA TRP A 158 -1.20 1.36 0.74
C TRP A 158 0.06 1.08 -0.07
N VAL A 159 0.38 -0.20 -0.26
CA VAL A 159 1.50 -0.61 -1.12
C VAL A 159 0.99 -0.69 -2.55
N ARG A 160 1.44 0.22 -3.42
CA ARG A 160 1.17 0.14 -4.86
C ARG A 160 2.44 0.12 -5.67
N ARG A 161 2.45 -0.61 -6.78
CA ARG A 161 3.52 -0.50 -7.79
C ARG A 161 3.61 0.97 -8.26
N LEU A 162 4.79 1.37 -8.72
CA LEU A 162 4.89 2.58 -9.54
C LEU A 162 4.24 2.32 -10.90
N THR A 163 3.50 3.31 -11.41
CA THR A 163 3.10 3.33 -12.82
C THR A 163 4.33 3.30 -13.72
N VAL A 164 4.18 2.92 -14.98
CA VAL A 164 5.29 2.95 -15.97
C VAL A 164 5.92 4.33 -16.05
N ALA A 165 5.12 5.41 -15.97
CA ALA A 165 5.63 6.78 -15.96
C ALA A 165 6.41 7.13 -14.68
N GLU A 166 5.88 6.78 -13.50
CA GLU A 166 6.58 7.02 -12.22
C GLU A 166 7.85 6.18 -12.09
N TYR A 167 7.89 4.96 -12.65
CA TYR A 167 9.09 4.12 -12.68
C TYR A 167 10.17 4.71 -13.59
N ILE A 168 9.81 5.19 -14.78
CA ILE A 168 10.73 5.92 -15.68
C ILE A 168 11.33 7.14 -14.96
N GLU A 169 10.50 7.94 -14.30
CA GLU A 169 10.95 9.12 -13.56
C GLU A 169 11.83 8.76 -12.36
N THR A 170 11.44 7.74 -11.57
CA THR A 170 12.22 7.26 -10.41
C THR A 170 13.61 6.80 -10.85
N VAL A 171 13.71 6.03 -11.95
CA VAL A 171 15.01 5.59 -12.47
C VAL A 171 15.82 6.77 -12.98
N ARG A 172 15.22 7.72 -13.71
CA ARG A 172 15.95 8.91 -14.19
C ARG A 172 16.49 9.76 -13.05
N SER A 173 15.69 10.03 -12.02
CA SER A 173 16.12 10.83 -10.86
C SER A 173 17.24 10.11 -10.10
N ALA A 174 16.98 8.88 -9.66
CA ALA A 174 17.87 8.19 -8.74
C ALA A 174 19.14 7.61 -9.39
N THR A 175 19.22 7.53 -10.74
CA THR A 175 20.37 6.92 -11.46
C THR A 175 20.90 7.72 -12.65
N GLY A 176 20.19 8.76 -13.11
CA GLY A 176 20.51 9.47 -14.36
C GLY A 176 20.25 8.68 -15.65
N VAL A 177 19.79 7.42 -15.59
CA VAL A 177 19.63 6.56 -16.77
C VAL A 177 18.27 6.75 -17.45
N GLU A 178 18.29 7.13 -18.72
CA GLU A 178 17.11 7.16 -19.57
C GLU A 178 16.65 5.75 -19.96
N ILE A 179 15.42 5.39 -19.58
CA ILE A 179 14.82 4.07 -19.85
C ILE A 179 13.47 4.09 -20.56
N GLU A 180 12.91 5.25 -20.92
CA GLU A 180 11.51 5.36 -21.40
C GLU A 180 11.15 4.34 -22.50
N ARG A 181 11.98 4.23 -23.55
CA ARG A 181 11.75 3.30 -24.67
C ARG A 181 11.83 1.83 -24.26
N ASP A 182 12.64 1.50 -23.26
CA ASP A 182 12.82 0.14 -22.77
C ASP A 182 11.68 -0.24 -21.81
N ALA A 183 11.33 0.65 -20.89
CA ALA A 183 10.22 0.49 -19.95
C ALA A 183 8.88 0.31 -20.68
N ARG A 184 8.57 1.19 -21.65
CA ARG A 184 7.33 1.11 -22.46
C ARG A 184 7.25 -0.12 -23.39
N ARG A 185 8.37 -0.82 -23.61
CA ARG A 185 8.42 -2.08 -24.38
C ARG A 185 8.29 -3.31 -23.48
N LEU A 186 8.88 -3.29 -22.29
CA LEU A 186 9.01 -4.44 -21.40
C LEU A 186 7.91 -4.53 -20.35
N LEU A 187 7.45 -3.40 -19.81
CA LEU A 187 6.37 -3.39 -18.82
C LEU A 187 5.00 -3.44 -19.52
N PRO A 188 4.05 -4.23 -18.99
CA PRO A 188 2.64 -4.08 -19.34
C PRO A 188 2.17 -2.63 -19.18
N ARG A 189 1.21 -2.22 -20.01
CA ARG A 189 0.60 -0.88 -19.88
C ARG A 189 -0.24 -0.85 -18.61
N ASP A 190 -0.11 0.23 -17.84
CA ASP A 190 -0.97 0.44 -16.68
C ASP A 190 -2.44 0.50 -17.14
N VAL A 191 -3.26 -0.39 -16.58
CA VAL A 191 -4.70 -0.42 -16.85
C VAL A 191 -5.33 0.79 -16.17
N ARG A 192 -6.17 1.53 -16.90
CA ARG A 192 -6.94 2.63 -16.34
C ARG A 192 -8.18 2.08 -15.63
N ALA A 193 -8.23 2.26 -14.32
CA ALA A 193 -9.46 2.15 -13.53
C ALA A 193 -9.93 3.56 -13.19
N ASP A 194 -11.24 3.83 -13.30
CA ASP A 194 -11.87 5.14 -13.06
C ASP A 194 -11.19 6.38 -13.70
N GLY A 195 -10.45 6.18 -14.80
CA GLY A 195 -9.71 7.22 -15.52
C GLY A 195 -8.29 7.50 -15.01
N PHE A 196 -7.86 6.87 -13.92
CA PHE A 196 -6.53 7.01 -13.32
C PHE A 196 -5.68 5.75 -13.55
N THR A 197 -4.35 5.87 -13.50
CA THR A 197 -3.41 4.74 -13.67
C THR A 197 -2.66 4.37 -12.40
N ASN A 198 -2.79 5.18 -11.34
CA ASN A 198 -1.99 5.11 -10.11
C ASN A 198 -2.76 4.49 -8.92
N THR A 199 -3.85 3.77 -9.17
CA THR A 199 -4.71 3.14 -8.16
C THR A 199 -4.12 1.82 -7.67
N ALA A 200 -4.07 1.59 -6.35
CA ALA A 200 -3.30 0.50 -5.76
C ALA A 200 -3.74 -0.91 -6.20
N TYR A 201 -5.05 -1.13 -6.36
CA TYR A 201 -5.64 -2.40 -6.79
C TYR A 201 -5.46 -2.67 -8.30
N SER A 202 -5.25 -1.64 -9.12
CA SER A 202 -4.99 -1.78 -10.57
C SER A 202 -3.55 -2.17 -10.90
N LEU A 203 -2.71 -2.30 -9.87
CA LEU A 203 -1.25 -2.37 -9.97
C LEU A 203 -0.67 -3.64 -9.33
N GLY A 204 -1.44 -4.73 -9.34
CA GLY A 204 -0.96 -6.07 -8.99
C GLY A 204 0.19 -6.53 -9.89
N VAL A 205 1.09 -7.35 -9.33
CA VAL A 205 2.29 -7.87 -10.01
C VAL A 205 2.08 -9.33 -10.41
N ASP A 206 1.88 -9.55 -11.71
CA ASP A 206 2.00 -10.87 -12.32
C ASP A 206 3.48 -11.27 -12.52
N LEU A 207 3.72 -12.52 -12.94
CA LEU A 207 5.08 -13.03 -13.21
C LEU A 207 5.79 -12.27 -14.35
N GLY A 208 5.05 -11.69 -15.29
CA GLY A 208 5.60 -10.91 -16.40
C GLY A 208 6.22 -9.58 -15.93
N HIS A 209 5.61 -8.94 -14.92
CA HIS A 209 6.18 -7.77 -14.27
C HIS A 209 7.52 -8.08 -13.60
N VAL A 210 7.63 -9.20 -12.87
CA VAL A 210 8.88 -9.62 -12.21
C VAL A 210 10.01 -9.79 -13.23
N GLU A 211 9.74 -10.50 -14.33
CA GLU A 211 10.73 -10.70 -15.40
C GLU A 211 11.09 -9.38 -16.11
N ALA A 212 10.12 -8.48 -16.30
CA ALA A 212 10.35 -7.16 -16.90
C ALA A 212 11.23 -6.27 -16.01
N TYR A 213 10.98 -6.22 -14.70
CA TYR A 213 11.81 -5.46 -13.76
C TYR A 213 13.23 -6.05 -13.66
N ALA A 214 13.40 -7.38 -13.69
CA ALA A 214 14.72 -8.00 -13.74
C ALA A 214 15.51 -7.61 -15.00
N LYS A 215 14.86 -7.63 -16.18
CA LYS A 215 15.45 -7.19 -17.45
C LYS A 215 15.80 -5.70 -17.44
N LEU A 216 14.96 -4.85 -16.84
CA LEU A 216 15.19 -3.42 -16.71
C LEU A 216 16.32 -3.10 -15.73
N ALA A 217 16.37 -3.75 -14.56
CA ALA A 217 17.42 -3.56 -13.58
C ALA A 217 18.82 -3.86 -14.16
N ARG A 218 18.98 -4.98 -14.88
CA ARG A 218 20.23 -5.30 -15.59
C ARG A 218 20.60 -4.29 -16.66
N LEU A 219 19.61 -3.79 -17.39
CA LEU A 219 19.80 -2.77 -18.43
C LEU A 219 20.19 -1.40 -17.85
N ILE A 220 19.64 -1.04 -16.68
CA ILE A 220 20.01 0.18 -15.94
C ILE A 220 21.43 0.04 -15.39
N ALA A 221 21.70 -1.02 -14.62
CA ALA A 221 23.00 -1.27 -14.02
C ALA A 221 24.12 -1.40 -15.07
N GLY A 222 23.82 -1.97 -16.25
CA GLY A 222 24.75 -2.02 -17.39
C GLY A 222 24.96 -0.70 -18.14
N ARG A 223 24.20 0.37 -17.82
CA ARG A 223 24.39 1.74 -18.34
C ARG A 223 25.05 2.69 -17.33
N MET A 224 25.20 2.28 -16.07
CA MET A 224 25.76 3.10 -15.00
C MET A 224 27.26 2.86 -14.81
N ASP A 225 28.00 3.91 -14.48
CA ASP A 225 29.27 3.75 -13.77
C ASP A 225 28.96 3.49 -12.29
N VAL A 226 28.92 2.22 -11.93
CA VAL A 226 28.55 1.79 -10.56
C VAL A 226 29.60 2.18 -9.51
N LEU A 227 30.87 2.37 -9.91
CA LEU A 227 31.91 2.83 -8.97
C LEU A 227 31.77 4.33 -8.70
N ALA A 228 31.53 5.13 -9.74
CA ALA A 228 31.24 6.56 -9.58
C ALA A 228 29.98 6.79 -8.73
N PHE A 229 28.89 6.05 -9.01
CA PHE A 229 27.65 6.09 -8.24
C PHE A 229 27.87 5.69 -6.77
N ALA A 230 28.63 4.63 -6.51
CA ALA A 230 28.97 4.20 -5.16
C ALA A 230 29.85 5.23 -4.41
N ALA A 231 30.73 5.95 -5.11
CA ALA A 231 31.55 7.01 -4.54
C ALA A 231 30.73 8.27 -4.22
N GLU A 232 29.78 8.64 -5.08
CA GLU A 232 28.86 9.76 -4.87
C GLU A 232 28.05 9.55 -3.58
N HIS A 233 27.40 8.40 -3.45
CA HIS A 233 26.58 8.03 -2.30
C HIS A 233 27.34 7.38 -1.13
N ALA A 234 28.67 7.49 -1.09
CA ALA A 234 29.49 6.97 0.00
C ALA A 234 29.17 7.66 1.34
N VAL A 235 28.96 6.85 2.39
CA VAL A 235 28.59 7.33 3.75
C VAL A 235 29.71 8.07 4.48
N ASP A 236 30.96 7.93 4.03
CA ASP A 236 32.12 8.63 4.58
C ASP A 236 33.18 8.95 3.51
N GLU A 237 34.00 9.95 3.82
CA GLU A 237 35.01 10.48 2.90
C GLU A 237 36.16 9.49 2.58
N PRO A 238 36.68 8.68 3.51
CA PRO A 238 37.63 7.61 3.19
C PRO A 238 37.08 6.61 2.15
N LEU A 239 35.82 6.19 2.30
CA LEU A 239 35.19 5.29 1.33
C LEU A 239 34.98 5.97 -0.03
N ARG A 240 34.55 7.24 -0.06
CA ARG A 240 34.46 8.04 -1.30
C ARG A 240 35.79 8.07 -2.04
N GLN A 241 36.87 8.48 -1.38
CA GLN A 241 38.19 8.60 -2.00
C GLN A 241 38.72 7.27 -2.52
N LYS A 242 38.41 6.15 -1.83
CA LYS A 242 38.76 4.81 -2.29
C LYS A 242 38.01 4.42 -3.56
N LEU A 243 36.72 4.74 -3.65
CA LEU A 243 35.83 4.41 -4.78
C LEU A 243 36.03 5.32 -6.00
N SER A 244 36.38 6.60 -5.81
CA SER A 244 36.67 7.56 -6.89
C SER A 244 37.99 7.30 -7.64
N GLY A 245 38.72 6.22 -7.32
CA GLY A 245 39.94 5.82 -8.02
C GLY A 245 39.67 5.25 -9.42
N THR A 246 40.67 5.30 -10.30
CA THR A 246 40.56 4.84 -11.70
C THR A 246 40.59 3.32 -11.89
N ALA A 247 40.59 2.54 -10.82
CA ALA A 247 40.60 1.08 -10.83
C ALA A 247 39.71 0.54 -9.71
N ALA A 248 38.94 -0.53 -9.98
CA ALA A 248 38.03 -1.15 -9.02
C ALA A 248 38.78 -1.54 -7.72
N PRO A 249 38.54 -0.84 -6.59
CA PRO A 249 39.34 -1.03 -5.39
C PRO A 249 38.86 -2.26 -4.63
N ARG A 250 39.77 -3.11 -4.15
CA ARG A 250 39.36 -4.21 -3.26
C ARG A 250 38.78 -3.64 -1.96
N LEU A 251 37.51 -3.96 -1.69
CA LEU A 251 36.82 -3.65 -0.44
C LEU A 251 36.90 -4.82 0.54
N ASP A 252 37.10 -4.52 1.82
CA ASP A 252 36.83 -5.46 2.90
C ASP A 252 35.33 -5.56 3.22
N ASP A 253 34.97 -6.43 4.16
CA ASP A 253 33.58 -6.74 4.53
C ASP A 253 32.84 -5.57 5.22
N GLU A 254 33.56 -4.63 5.81
CA GLU A 254 33.00 -3.46 6.50
C GLU A 254 32.88 -2.28 5.53
N GLU A 255 33.89 -2.06 4.69
CA GLU A 255 33.82 -1.13 3.54
C GLU A 255 32.69 -1.50 2.57
N LEU A 256 32.53 -2.79 2.26
CA LEU A 256 31.45 -3.27 1.39
C LEU A 256 30.06 -3.06 2.04
N ARG A 257 29.90 -3.31 3.35
CA ARG A 257 28.65 -2.99 4.07
C ARG A 257 28.32 -1.49 4.01
N ARG A 258 29.30 -0.62 4.29
CA ARG A 258 29.12 0.85 4.24
C ARG A 258 28.81 1.35 2.83
N CYS A 259 29.39 0.73 1.81
CA CYS A 259 29.09 1.02 0.40
C CYS A 259 27.64 0.67 0.05
N LEU A 260 27.20 -0.54 0.39
CA LEU A 260 25.81 -1.00 0.17
C LEU A 260 24.79 -0.16 0.96
N LEU A 261 25.11 0.22 2.20
CA LEU A 261 24.30 1.12 3.02
C LEU A 261 24.09 2.47 2.32
N GLY A 262 25.14 3.08 1.79
CA GLY A 262 25.05 4.37 1.08
C GLY A 262 24.18 4.29 -0.17
N MET A 263 24.46 3.32 -1.05
CA MET A 263 23.69 3.08 -2.29
C MET A 263 22.22 2.77 -2.00
N ALA A 264 21.92 1.89 -1.03
CA ALA A 264 20.56 1.53 -0.67
C ALA A 264 19.81 2.71 0.00
N SER A 265 20.48 3.49 0.84
CA SER A 265 19.86 4.66 1.50
C SER A 265 19.51 5.79 0.52
N TRP A 266 20.13 5.83 -0.66
CA TRP A 266 19.73 6.68 -1.77
C TRP A 266 18.56 6.07 -2.56
N LEU A 267 18.71 4.84 -3.03
CA LEU A 267 17.74 4.21 -3.94
C LEU A 267 16.40 3.83 -3.28
N TRP A 268 16.39 3.49 -1.99
CA TRP A 268 15.22 2.89 -1.35
C TRP A 268 14.42 3.89 -0.52
N ARG A 269 13.09 3.77 -0.60
CA ARG A 269 12.15 4.60 0.17
C ARG A 269 12.15 4.21 1.64
N GLY A 270 12.30 5.20 2.51
CA GLY A 270 12.26 5.06 3.97
C GLY A 270 13.56 4.50 4.57
N PRO A 271 13.66 4.39 5.90
CA PRO A 271 14.87 3.91 6.58
C PRO A 271 15.14 2.45 6.22
N LEU A 272 16.40 2.15 5.89
CA LEU A 272 16.90 0.79 5.67
C LEU A 272 16.94 0.01 6.99
N ASP A 273 16.57 -1.26 6.97
CA ASP A 273 16.74 -2.16 8.13
C ASP A 273 17.94 -3.11 7.99
N ASP A 274 18.40 -3.65 9.13
CA ASP A 274 19.58 -4.51 9.21
C ASP A 274 19.43 -5.83 8.43
N GLN A 275 18.20 -6.35 8.27
CA GLN A 275 17.93 -7.59 7.54
C GLN A 275 17.99 -7.35 6.03
N GLU A 276 17.49 -6.21 5.55
CA GLU A 276 17.57 -5.79 4.16
C GLU A 276 19.04 -5.53 3.75
N LEU A 277 19.82 -4.83 4.58
CA LEU A 277 21.25 -4.63 4.35
C LEU A 277 22.02 -5.96 4.37
N ALA A 278 21.72 -6.86 5.31
CA ALA A 278 22.29 -8.21 5.33
C ALA A 278 21.88 -9.04 4.10
N GLY A 279 20.69 -8.80 3.54
CA GLY A 279 20.23 -9.38 2.28
C GLY A 279 21.11 -8.96 1.09
N LEU A 280 21.31 -7.65 0.91
CA LEU A 280 22.21 -7.10 -0.10
C LEU A 280 23.65 -7.61 0.06
N PHE A 281 24.13 -7.66 1.31
CA PHE A 281 25.49 -8.14 1.60
C PHE A 281 25.66 -9.61 1.20
N ARG A 282 24.67 -10.49 1.40
CA ARG A 282 24.72 -11.88 0.91
C ARG A 282 24.82 -11.98 -0.61
N VAL A 283 24.11 -11.13 -1.37
CA VAL A 283 24.22 -11.08 -2.84
C VAL A 283 25.63 -10.65 -3.26
N ALA A 284 26.15 -9.60 -2.62
CA ALA A 284 27.49 -9.09 -2.88
C ALA A 284 28.60 -10.12 -2.56
N LEU A 285 28.45 -10.86 -1.45
CA LEU A 285 29.37 -11.95 -1.10
C LEU A 285 29.37 -13.07 -2.13
N ALA A 286 28.19 -13.53 -2.58
CA ALA A 286 28.11 -14.63 -3.55
C ALA A 286 28.88 -14.33 -4.85
N VAL A 287 28.73 -13.12 -5.39
CA VAL A 287 29.47 -12.68 -6.60
C VAL A 287 30.98 -12.59 -6.35
N ARG A 288 31.38 -12.13 -5.16
CA ARG A 288 32.80 -12.03 -4.77
C ARG A 288 33.45 -13.40 -4.58
N ASP A 289 32.71 -14.36 -4.04
CA ASP A 289 33.17 -15.73 -3.82
C ASP A 289 33.28 -16.51 -5.14
N GLU A 290 32.50 -16.15 -6.16
CA GLU A 290 32.67 -16.59 -7.57
C GLU A 290 33.85 -15.90 -8.28
N GLY A 291 34.53 -14.95 -7.62
CA GLY A 291 35.72 -14.26 -8.13
C GLY A 291 35.44 -12.93 -8.86
N GLY A 292 34.21 -12.42 -8.82
CA GLY A 292 33.84 -11.13 -9.41
C GLY A 292 34.56 -9.95 -8.76
N ASP A 293 34.91 -8.95 -9.56
CA ASP A 293 35.56 -7.74 -9.06
C ASP A 293 34.58 -6.79 -8.32
N THR A 294 35.08 -5.72 -7.71
CA THR A 294 34.25 -4.79 -6.95
C THR A 294 33.19 -4.06 -7.80
N ALA A 295 33.47 -3.76 -9.07
CA ALA A 295 32.46 -3.19 -9.95
C ALA A 295 31.36 -4.22 -10.27
N GLU A 296 31.72 -5.49 -10.48
CA GLU A 296 30.72 -6.55 -10.69
C GLU A 296 29.87 -6.82 -9.44
N VAL A 297 30.51 -6.92 -8.28
CA VAL A 297 29.84 -7.09 -6.97
C VAL A 297 28.81 -5.97 -6.73
N LEU A 298 29.21 -4.71 -6.95
CA LEU A 298 28.30 -3.57 -6.77
C LEU A 298 27.23 -3.50 -7.87
N ARG A 299 27.53 -3.90 -9.11
CA ARG A 299 26.55 -3.99 -10.22
C ARG A 299 25.44 -4.98 -9.89
N PHE A 300 25.76 -6.17 -9.37
CA PHE A 300 24.76 -7.16 -8.97
C PHE A 300 23.96 -6.72 -7.73
N ALA A 301 24.60 -6.05 -6.77
CA ALA A 301 23.88 -5.46 -5.64
C ALA A 301 22.92 -4.34 -6.09
N LEU A 302 23.33 -3.49 -7.03
CA LEU A 302 22.49 -2.48 -7.68
C LEU A 302 21.32 -3.13 -8.46
N GLU A 303 21.56 -4.21 -9.22
CA GLU A 303 20.48 -4.98 -9.87
C GLU A 303 19.44 -5.45 -8.83
N ALA A 304 19.87 -5.92 -7.65
CA ALA A 304 18.97 -6.30 -6.57
C ALA A 304 18.25 -5.10 -5.94
N MET A 305 18.92 -3.96 -5.78
CA MET A 305 18.31 -2.72 -5.28
C MET A 305 17.19 -2.22 -6.19
N LEU A 306 17.40 -2.23 -7.51
CA LEU A 306 16.43 -1.78 -8.52
C LEU A 306 15.20 -2.70 -8.67
N GLN A 307 15.30 -3.95 -8.19
CA GLN A 307 14.19 -4.91 -8.16
C GLN A 307 13.46 -4.96 -6.80
N ALA A 308 14.02 -4.35 -5.76
CA ALA A 308 13.46 -4.45 -4.41
C ALA A 308 12.09 -3.76 -4.31
N PRO A 309 11.19 -4.24 -3.41
CA PRO A 309 9.89 -3.62 -3.21
C PRO A 309 9.98 -2.11 -2.90
N ARG A 310 10.98 -1.66 -2.13
CA ARG A 310 11.20 -0.24 -1.80
C ARG A 310 11.51 0.64 -3.02
N PHE A 311 12.04 0.08 -4.11
CA PHE A 311 12.30 0.79 -5.35
C PHE A 311 11.10 0.74 -6.32
N VAL A 312 10.48 -0.43 -6.46
CA VAL A 312 9.42 -0.68 -7.45
C VAL A 312 8.01 -0.25 -6.97
N TYR A 313 7.82 -0.07 -5.66
CA TYR A 313 6.53 0.27 -5.05
C TYR A 313 6.61 1.58 -4.25
N ARG A 314 5.45 2.23 -4.10
CA ARG A 314 5.20 3.37 -3.21
C ARG A 314 4.31 2.90 -2.05
N MET A 315 4.67 3.30 -0.85
CA MET A 315 3.86 3.18 0.36
C MET A 315 3.08 4.48 0.54
N GLU A 316 1.75 4.47 0.42
CA GLU A 316 0.92 5.65 0.68
C GLU A 316 0.35 5.55 2.10
N GLY A 317 0.94 6.32 3.02
CA GLY A 317 0.35 6.53 4.34
C GLY A 317 -0.88 7.43 4.25
N ASP A 318 -1.83 7.21 5.15
CA ASP A 318 -3.14 7.88 5.21
C ASP A 318 -3.04 9.41 5.05
N GLN A 319 -3.58 9.94 3.95
CA GLN A 319 -3.69 11.38 3.67
C GLN A 319 -5.14 11.86 3.83
N ALA A 320 -5.78 11.48 4.93
CA ALA A 320 -7.09 11.98 5.34
C ALA A 320 -6.96 13.16 6.34
N GLU A 321 -6.62 14.35 5.85
CA GLU A 321 -7.27 15.61 6.28
C GLU A 321 -6.84 16.81 5.41
N GLY A 322 -7.81 17.62 4.98
CA GLY A 322 -7.67 18.63 3.92
C GLY A 322 -6.92 19.92 4.32
N GLY A 323 -5.64 19.80 4.70
CA GLY A 323 -4.75 20.93 4.96
C GLY A 323 -3.53 20.93 4.05
N GLY A 324 -3.49 21.83 3.06
CA GLY A 324 -2.34 21.95 2.15
C GLY A 324 -1.04 22.22 2.91
N ARG A 325 -0.07 21.31 2.83
CA ARG A 325 1.25 21.45 3.46
C ARG A 325 2.36 20.86 2.59
N SER A 326 3.57 21.39 2.79
CA SER A 326 4.75 21.04 2.00
C SER A 326 5.07 19.55 2.06
N VAL A 327 5.34 18.97 0.90
CA VAL A 327 5.89 17.61 0.76
C VAL A 327 7.25 17.56 1.46
N PRO A 328 7.48 16.67 2.44
CA PRO A 328 8.80 16.47 3.02
C PRO A 328 9.67 15.64 2.07
N GLY A 329 10.98 15.93 2.04
CA GLY A 329 11.90 15.47 0.98
C GLY A 329 12.12 13.97 0.81
N HIS A 330 11.48 13.12 1.62
CA HIS A 330 11.54 11.65 1.53
C HIS A 330 10.32 11.03 0.80
N VAL A 331 9.33 11.83 0.41
CA VAL A 331 8.11 11.36 -0.31
C VAL A 331 8.35 11.29 -1.83
N LEU A 332 9.33 12.04 -2.32
CA LEU A 332 9.92 11.85 -3.65
C LEU A 332 11.20 11.04 -3.47
N ALA A 333 11.40 10.01 -4.28
CA ALA A 333 12.74 9.45 -4.43
C ALA A 333 13.62 10.56 -5.01
N SER A 334 14.77 10.81 -4.38
CA SER A 334 15.81 11.67 -4.93
C SER A 334 16.62 10.83 -5.92
#